data_AF-A0A812VJ55-F1
#
_entry.id   AF-A0A812VJ55-F1
#
_cell.length_a   1.000
_cell.length_b   1.000
_cell.length_c   1.000
_cell.angle_alpha   90.00
_cell.angle_beta   90.00
_cell.angle_gamma   90.00
#
_symmetry.space_group_name_H-M   'P 1'
#
loop_
_entity.id
_entity.type
_entity.pdbx_description
1 polymer ?
#
loop_
_entity_poly.entity_id
_entity_poly.type
_entity_poly.pdbx_seq_one_letter_code
_entity_poly.pdbx_strand_id
1 'polypeptide(L)'
;NQFAYVLSLSHIIADGYIYYRLLSMLTCKLTPIVAFSPVRKAAFNEERWRAVGRSEYDFIFSPGFLLNCLTSKLLRGTPRCHAYLINQEKVRELKALAAEDEQVQYLSTNDILFSSFAKLFGARACSMAVNFRGRLANVTEEDAGNYQGLLWFGPEDVASPSLVRATLEQGRLRGVYRRCGSSPARPLPDFWETIRSRMAAITSWVFNDEPILEGCQVDLHLPHFDLDEVNTDLALLFKARPGQPA
;
A
#
# COMPACT_ATOMS: atom_id res chain seq x y z
N ASN A 1 -0.10 14.73 32.25
CA ASN A 1 0.14 15.59 31.07
C ASN A 1 0.09 14.73 29.82
N GLN A 2 -0.87 14.97 28.93
CA GLN A 2 -1.00 14.31 27.64
C GLN A 2 -0.94 15.38 26.55
N PHE A 3 -0.35 15.04 25.40
CA PHE A 3 -0.28 15.92 24.24
C PHE A 3 -0.42 15.09 22.96
N ALA A 4 -0.75 15.75 21.86
CA ALA A 4 -0.75 15.13 20.55
C ALA A 4 0.46 15.64 19.76
N TYR A 5 1.22 14.73 19.15
CA TYR A 5 2.28 15.08 18.21
C TYR A 5 1.77 14.85 16.79
N VAL A 6 1.75 15.90 15.98
CA VAL A 6 1.24 15.85 14.60
C VAL A 6 2.36 16.16 13.63
N LEU A 7 2.67 15.20 12.75
CA LEU A 7 3.56 15.40 11.62
C LEU A 7 2.72 15.39 10.33
N SER A 8 2.82 16.48 9.56
CA SER A 8 2.19 16.62 8.24
C SER A 8 3.26 16.86 7.18
N LEU A 9 3.14 16.19 6.03
CA LEU A 9 4.12 16.25 4.95
C LEU A 9 3.39 16.17 3.60
N SER A 10 3.77 17.04 2.66
CA SER A 10 3.16 17.05 1.34
C SER A 10 3.52 15.81 0.53
N HIS A 11 2.50 15.12 -0.01
CA HIS A 11 2.68 13.93 -0.84
C HIS A 11 3.36 14.22 -2.20
N ILE A 12 3.48 15.50 -2.58
CA ILE A 12 4.20 15.96 -3.78
C ILE A 12 5.72 15.72 -3.66
N ILE A 13 6.26 15.81 -2.44
CA ILE A 13 7.71 15.74 -2.18
C ILE A 13 8.14 14.46 -1.47
N ALA A 14 7.21 13.72 -0.89
CA ALA A 14 7.48 12.52 -0.11
C ALA A 14 6.38 11.47 -0.29
N ASP A 15 6.74 10.21 -0.07
CA ASP A 15 5.81 9.10 0.10
C ASP A 15 5.81 8.61 1.55
N GLY A 16 5.06 7.54 1.83
CA GLY A 16 5.00 6.96 3.17
C GLY A 16 6.37 6.52 3.71
N TYR A 17 7.30 6.07 2.84
CA TYR A 17 8.63 5.68 3.28
C TYR A 17 9.39 6.88 3.86
N ILE A 18 9.41 8.00 3.15
CA ILE A 18 10.08 9.23 3.63
C ILE A 18 9.36 9.79 4.86
N TYR A 19 8.02 9.77 4.89
CA TYR A 19 7.26 10.23 6.05
C TYR A 19 7.69 9.50 7.33
N TYR A 20 7.69 8.16 7.32
CA TYR A 20 8.01 7.39 8.52
C TYR A 20 9.49 7.44 8.87
N ARG A 21 10.39 7.57 7.89
CA ARG A 21 11.81 7.80 8.20
C ARG A 21 12.03 9.14 8.91
N LEU A 22 11.38 10.21 8.46
CA LEU A 22 11.45 11.52 9.12
C LEU A 22 10.81 11.46 10.51
N LEU A 23 9.66 10.80 10.63
CA LEU A 23 9.01 10.59 11.92
C LEU A 23 9.96 9.86 12.89
N SER A 24 10.60 8.77 12.46
CA SER A 24 11.57 8.05 13.29
C SER A 24 12.78 8.90 13.66
N MET A 25 13.34 9.72 12.75
CA MET A 25 14.45 10.61 13.10
C MET A 25 14.06 11.69 14.12
N LEU A 26 12.80 12.14 14.09
CA LEU A 26 12.30 13.16 15.02
C LEU A 26 11.91 12.58 16.37
N THR A 27 11.54 11.30 16.42
CA THR A 27 10.93 10.69 17.61
C THR A 27 11.82 9.62 18.23
N CYS A 28 12.42 8.72 17.46
CA CYS A 28 13.17 7.58 17.97
C CYS A 28 14.63 7.94 18.33
N LYS A 29 14.97 7.85 19.62
CA LYS A 29 16.34 8.10 20.12
C LYS A 29 17.43 7.28 19.43
N LEU A 30 17.11 6.05 19.01
CA LEU A 30 18.07 5.14 18.37
C LEU A 30 18.15 5.30 16.85
N THR A 31 17.23 6.03 16.21
CA THR A 31 17.25 6.21 14.77
C THR A 31 18.28 7.28 14.41
N PRO A 32 19.34 6.95 13.66
CA PRO A 32 20.33 7.94 13.24
C PRO A 32 19.68 9.00 12.36
N ILE A 33 20.01 10.26 12.63
CA ILE A 33 19.67 11.36 11.72
C ILE A 33 20.56 11.20 10.49
N VAL A 34 19.94 10.98 9.33
CA VAL A 34 20.66 10.88 8.05
C VAL A 34 20.14 11.90 7.06
N ALA A 35 21.02 12.34 6.16
CA ALA A 35 20.64 13.17 5.04
C ALA A 35 20.11 12.28 3.90
N PHE A 36 18.95 12.61 3.36
CA PHE A 36 18.47 12.02 2.11
C PHE A 36 18.98 12.79 0.91
N SER A 37 19.17 12.09 -0.21
CA SER A 37 19.45 12.69 -1.52
C SER A 37 18.21 13.42 -2.04
N PRO A 38 18.24 14.76 -2.20
CA PRO A 38 17.11 15.52 -2.73
C PRO A 38 17.03 15.46 -4.26
N VAL A 39 17.99 14.81 -4.92
CA VAL A 39 18.10 14.78 -6.38
C VAL A 39 17.06 13.81 -6.94
N ARG A 40 16.06 14.34 -7.66
CA ARG A 40 15.03 13.50 -8.31
C ARG A 40 15.65 12.60 -9.38
N LYS A 41 15.29 11.32 -9.36
CA LYS A 41 15.67 10.36 -10.40
C LYS A 41 14.75 10.54 -11.63
N ALA A 42 15.20 11.27 -12.64
CA ALA A 42 14.40 11.52 -13.85
C ALA A 42 13.96 10.22 -14.56
N ALA A 43 14.82 9.20 -14.56
CA ALA A 43 14.54 7.89 -15.17
C ALA A 43 13.51 7.03 -14.42
N PHE A 44 13.16 7.39 -13.18
CA PHE A 44 12.29 6.58 -12.33
C PHE A 44 10.93 6.30 -12.97
N ASN A 45 10.35 7.28 -13.67
CA ASN A 45 9.05 7.10 -14.33
C ASN A 45 9.11 6.00 -15.40
N GLU A 46 10.15 6.00 -16.23
CA GLU A 46 10.31 4.98 -17.27
C GLU A 46 10.56 3.59 -16.68
N GLU A 47 11.39 3.49 -15.65
CA GLU A 47 11.64 2.24 -14.94
C GLU A 47 10.37 1.69 -14.30
N ARG A 48 9.59 2.56 -13.65
CA ARG A 48 8.30 2.19 -13.08
C ARG A 48 7.33 1.71 -14.16
N TRP A 49 7.28 2.35 -15.32
CA TRP A 49 6.44 1.90 -16.44
C TRP A 49 6.89 0.56 -17.01
N ARG A 50 8.20 0.29 -17.07
CA ARG A 50 8.73 -1.02 -17.48
C ARG A 50 8.41 -2.10 -16.45
N ALA A 51 8.46 -1.76 -15.16
CA ALA A 51 8.21 -2.68 -14.07
C ALA A 51 6.72 -3.04 -13.90
N VAL A 52 5.83 -2.04 -13.97
CA VAL A 52 4.39 -2.22 -13.73
C VAL A 52 3.59 -2.43 -15.01
N GLY A 53 4.08 -1.88 -16.13
CA GLY A 53 3.31 -1.76 -17.37
C GLY A 53 2.65 -0.39 -17.48
N ARG A 54 2.79 0.25 -18.65
CA ARG A 54 2.25 1.60 -18.90
C ARG A 54 0.72 1.66 -18.78
N SER A 55 0.01 0.66 -19.30
CA SER A 55 -1.45 0.60 -19.20
C SER A 55 -1.95 0.48 -17.76
N GLU A 56 -1.24 -0.27 -16.92
CA GLU A 56 -1.54 -0.44 -15.49
C GLU A 56 -1.28 0.87 -14.73
N TYR A 57 -0.20 1.60 -15.08
CA TYR A 57 0.09 2.93 -14.54
C TYR A 57 -0.94 3.98 -14.96
N ASP A 58 -1.31 4.03 -16.24
CA ASP A 58 -2.20 5.04 -16.80
C ASP A 58 -3.67 4.83 -16.37
N PHE A 59 -4.02 3.69 -15.78
CA PHE A 59 -5.38 3.33 -15.41
C PHE A 59 -6.05 4.34 -14.46
N ILE A 60 -5.33 4.85 -13.45
CA ILE A 60 -5.87 5.85 -12.51
C ILE A 60 -6.17 7.20 -13.18
N PHE A 61 -5.52 7.46 -14.31
CA PHE A 61 -5.73 8.67 -15.10
C PHE A 61 -6.75 8.45 -16.22
N SER A 62 -7.30 7.24 -16.33
CA SER A 62 -8.28 6.92 -17.36
C SER A 62 -9.61 7.64 -17.12
N PRO A 63 -10.32 8.06 -18.19
CA PRO A 63 -11.64 8.67 -18.05
C PRO A 63 -12.65 7.81 -17.29
N GLY A 64 -12.57 6.48 -17.44
CA GLY A 64 -13.44 5.54 -16.73
C GLY A 64 -13.22 5.59 -15.22
N PHE A 65 -11.95 5.60 -14.79
CA PHE A 65 -11.60 5.66 -13.36
C PHE A 65 -12.02 6.99 -12.75
N LEU A 66 -11.69 8.10 -13.41
CA LEU A 66 -12.09 9.44 -12.96
C LEU A 66 -13.61 9.58 -12.83
N LEU A 67 -14.37 9.07 -13.81
CA LEU A 67 -15.83 9.09 -13.77
C LEU A 67 -16.38 8.16 -12.68
N ASN A 68 -15.78 6.99 -12.44
CA ASN A 68 -16.14 6.11 -11.32
C ASN A 68 -15.95 6.81 -9.96
N CYS A 69 -14.84 7.52 -9.77
CA CYS A 69 -14.57 8.31 -8.57
C CYS A 69 -15.60 9.44 -8.37
N LEU A 70 -15.86 10.22 -9.41
CA LEU A 70 -16.81 11.34 -9.36
C LEU A 70 -18.23 10.85 -9.06
N THR A 71 -18.69 9.81 -9.76
CA THR A 71 -20.02 9.21 -9.54
C THR A 71 -20.15 8.59 -8.16
N SER A 72 -19.09 7.96 -7.65
CA SER A 72 -19.08 7.41 -6.29
C SER A 72 -19.26 8.51 -5.24
N LYS A 73 -18.55 9.64 -5.37
CA LYS A 73 -18.72 10.79 -4.47
C LYS A 73 -20.12 11.39 -4.52
N LEU A 74 -20.65 11.61 -5.73
CA LEU A 74 -21.96 12.22 -5.91
C LEU A 74 -23.12 11.33 -5.43
N LEU A 75 -23.01 10.01 -5.61
CA LEU A 75 -24.11 9.07 -5.33
C LEU A 75 -24.01 8.41 -3.95
N ARG A 76 -22.82 8.31 -3.34
CA ARG A 76 -22.60 7.58 -2.08
C ARG A 76 -22.32 8.50 -0.88
N GLY A 77 -22.10 9.78 -1.10
CA GLY A 77 -21.83 10.76 -0.04
C GLY A 77 -20.43 10.63 0.57
N THR A 78 -20.22 11.30 1.71
CA THR A 78 -18.93 11.33 2.40
C THR A 78 -18.57 9.95 2.98
N PRO A 79 -17.34 9.43 2.74
CA PRO A 79 -16.94 8.15 3.27
C PRO A 79 -16.86 8.19 4.80
N ARG A 80 -17.12 7.03 5.44
CA ARG A 80 -16.93 6.86 6.88
C ARG A 80 -15.58 6.20 7.14
N CYS A 81 -14.87 6.70 8.14
CA CYS A 81 -13.61 6.13 8.58
C CYS A 81 -13.82 5.30 9.85
N HIS A 82 -13.33 4.07 9.84
CA HIS A 82 -13.38 3.15 10.97
C HIS A 82 -12.00 2.52 11.16
N ALA A 83 -11.60 2.35 12.42
CA ALA A 83 -10.38 1.63 12.78
C ALA A 83 -10.76 0.30 13.44
N TYR A 84 -10.09 -0.77 13.03
CA TYR A 84 -10.32 -2.13 13.52
C TYR A 84 -9.01 -2.75 13.99
N LEU A 85 -9.10 -3.64 14.99
CA LEU A 85 -7.99 -4.48 15.39
C LEU A 85 -7.96 -5.73 14.52
N ILE A 86 -6.78 -6.09 14.03
CA ILE A 86 -6.57 -7.32 13.26
C ILE A 86 -6.56 -8.52 14.19
N ASN A 87 -7.32 -9.57 13.83
CA ASN A 87 -7.28 -10.84 14.54
C ASN A 87 -5.97 -11.59 14.23
N GLN A 88 -5.01 -11.47 15.14
CA GLN A 88 -3.67 -12.05 15.00
C GLN A 88 -3.65 -13.58 15.09
N GLU A 89 -4.60 -14.19 15.78
CA GLU A 89 -4.76 -15.65 15.79
C GLU A 89 -5.12 -16.13 14.40
N LYS A 90 -6.08 -15.47 13.75
CA LYS A 90 -6.49 -15.84 12.40
C LYS A 90 -5.39 -15.64 11.37
N VAL A 91 -4.61 -14.56 11.49
CA VAL A 91 -3.44 -14.34 10.63
C VAL A 91 -2.40 -15.45 10.82
N ARG A 92 -2.14 -15.89 12.06
CA ARG A 92 -1.20 -16.99 12.33
C ARG A 92 -1.67 -18.31 11.75
N GLU A 93 -2.96 -18.66 11.93
CA GLU A 93 -3.56 -19.86 11.32
C GLU A 93 -3.37 -19.87 9.80
N LEU A 94 -3.68 -18.76 9.12
CA LEU A 94 -3.56 -18.67 7.66
C LEU A 94 -2.11 -18.77 7.18
N LYS A 95 -1.15 -18.23 7.95
CA LYS A 95 0.28 -18.40 7.64
C LYS A 95 0.74 -19.84 7.84
N ALA A 96 0.25 -20.52 8.87
CA ALA A 96 0.58 -21.92 9.13
C ALA A 96 0.05 -22.84 8.02
N LEU A 97 -1.22 -22.67 7.62
CA LEU A 97 -1.82 -23.43 6.51
C LEU A 97 -1.05 -23.23 5.19
N ALA A 98 -0.59 -22.01 4.93
CA ALA A 98 0.19 -21.73 3.73
C ALA A 98 1.62 -22.30 3.79
N ALA A 99 2.18 -22.50 4.98
CA ALA A 99 3.49 -23.11 5.15
C ALA A 99 3.48 -24.62 4.88
N GLU A 100 2.31 -25.26 4.91
CA GLU A 100 2.11 -26.66 4.51
C GLU A 100 2.09 -26.83 2.97
N ASP A 101 1.85 -25.74 2.23
CA ASP A 101 1.90 -25.73 0.77
C ASP A 101 3.34 -25.50 0.30
N GLU A 102 3.98 -26.56 -0.23
CA GLU A 102 5.36 -26.50 -0.74
C GLU A 102 5.57 -25.43 -1.83
N GLN A 103 4.50 -24.96 -2.48
CA GLN A 103 4.57 -23.91 -3.50
C GLN A 103 4.62 -22.49 -2.90
N VAL A 104 4.33 -22.32 -1.60
CA VAL A 104 4.24 -21.01 -0.94
C VAL A 104 5.29 -20.91 0.18
N GLN A 105 6.49 -20.45 -0.16
CA GLN A 105 7.59 -20.34 0.80
C GLN A 105 7.33 -19.39 1.98
N TYR A 106 6.54 -18.33 1.77
CA TYR A 106 6.29 -17.30 2.79
C TYR A 106 5.05 -16.46 2.47
N LEU A 107 4.18 -16.24 3.47
CA LEU A 107 3.11 -15.23 3.41
C LEU A 107 3.32 -14.14 4.47
N SER A 108 3.26 -12.89 4.03
CA SER A 108 3.18 -11.75 4.95
C SER A 108 1.76 -11.50 5.43
N THR A 109 1.63 -10.76 6.53
CA THR A 109 0.34 -10.24 6.98
C THR A 109 -0.29 -9.34 5.91
N ASN A 110 0.51 -8.54 5.20
CA ASN A 110 0.01 -7.67 4.13
C ASN A 110 -0.64 -8.47 2.98
N ASP A 111 -0.09 -9.63 2.60
CA ASP A 111 -0.68 -10.46 1.53
C ASP A 111 -2.07 -10.97 1.94
N ILE A 112 -2.18 -11.42 3.19
CA ILE A 112 -3.43 -11.95 3.76
C ILE A 112 -4.48 -10.85 3.88
N LEU A 113 -4.11 -9.69 4.43
CA LEU A 113 -5.03 -8.58 4.62
C LEU A 113 -5.45 -7.96 3.27
N PHE A 114 -4.52 -7.86 2.32
CA PHE A 114 -4.82 -7.39 0.96
C PHE A 114 -5.87 -8.27 0.28
N SER A 115 -5.63 -9.59 0.24
CA SER A 115 -6.56 -10.56 -0.36
C SER A 115 -7.92 -10.52 0.34
N SER A 116 -7.93 -10.48 1.68
CA SER A 116 -9.16 -10.47 2.47
C SER A 116 -9.96 -9.19 2.26
N PHE A 117 -9.30 -8.03 2.25
CA PHE A 117 -9.91 -6.73 2.02
C PHE A 117 -10.52 -6.63 0.61
N ALA A 118 -9.75 -6.97 -0.43
CA ALA A 118 -10.24 -6.93 -1.80
C ALA A 118 -11.49 -7.78 -2.00
N LYS A 119 -11.53 -8.98 -1.39
CA LYS A 119 -12.69 -9.87 -1.40
C LYS A 119 -13.88 -9.30 -0.61
N LEU A 120 -13.63 -8.77 0.59
CA LEU A 120 -14.68 -8.18 1.44
C LEU A 120 -15.45 -7.07 0.73
N PHE A 121 -14.73 -6.21 -0.01
CA PHE A 121 -15.34 -5.10 -0.75
C PHE A 121 -15.92 -5.50 -2.11
N GLY A 122 -15.64 -6.72 -2.57
CA GLY A 122 -16.02 -7.18 -3.91
C GLY A 122 -15.38 -6.32 -5.01
N ALA A 123 -14.12 -5.92 -4.81
CA ALA A 123 -13.43 -5.00 -5.71
C ALA A 123 -13.17 -5.68 -7.07
N ARG A 124 -13.53 -5.00 -8.17
CA ARG A 124 -13.17 -5.44 -9.53
C ARG A 124 -11.70 -5.16 -9.82
N ALA A 125 -11.16 -4.11 -9.23
CA ALA A 125 -9.74 -3.83 -9.20
C ALA A 125 -9.37 -3.25 -7.83
N CYS A 126 -8.42 -3.88 -7.16
CA CYS A 126 -7.86 -3.41 -5.90
C CYS A 126 -6.40 -3.03 -6.12
N SER A 127 -6.01 -1.81 -5.73
CA SER A 127 -4.62 -1.36 -5.85
C SER A 127 -3.85 -1.55 -4.54
N MET A 128 -2.59 -1.98 -4.67
CA MET A 128 -1.60 -1.99 -3.60
C MET A 128 -0.52 -0.94 -3.87
N ALA A 129 -0.26 -0.06 -2.91
CA ALA A 129 0.92 0.80 -2.96
C ALA A 129 2.20 -0.01 -2.70
N VAL A 130 3.20 0.15 -3.55
CA VAL A 130 4.49 -0.55 -3.48
C VAL A 130 5.64 0.45 -3.50
N ASN A 131 6.51 0.37 -2.50
CA ASN A 131 7.79 1.08 -2.47
C ASN A 131 8.78 0.40 -3.41
N PHE A 132 9.37 1.17 -4.34
CA PHE A 132 10.36 0.68 -5.30
C PHE A 132 11.81 0.85 -4.86
N ARG A 133 12.08 1.53 -3.75
CA ARG A 133 13.43 1.63 -3.17
C ARG A 133 13.98 0.23 -2.90
N GLY A 134 15.18 -0.05 -3.40
CA GLY A 134 15.81 -1.38 -3.31
C GLY A 134 15.15 -2.46 -4.18
N ARG A 135 14.17 -2.11 -5.01
CA ARG A 135 13.52 -3.04 -5.97
C ARG A 135 13.78 -2.67 -7.42
N LEU A 136 14.02 -1.39 -7.71
CA LEU A 136 14.47 -0.90 -9.01
C LEU A 136 15.90 -0.38 -8.87
N ALA A 137 16.72 -0.61 -9.89
CA ALA A 137 18.17 -0.40 -9.82
C ALA A 137 18.58 1.04 -9.48
N ASN A 138 17.81 2.04 -9.93
CA ASN A 138 18.17 3.45 -9.80
C ASN A 138 17.52 4.16 -8.60
N VAL A 139 16.87 3.42 -7.71
CA VAL A 139 16.22 3.99 -6.52
C VAL A 139 16.63 3.25 -5.26
N THR A 140 17.18 4.00 -4.32
CA THR A 140 17.73 3.51 -3.05
C THR A 140 16.93 4.02 -1.85
N GLU A 141 17.23 3.46 -0.68
CA GLU A 141 16.69 3.90 0.61
C GLU A 141 17.06 5.33 1.00
N GLU A 142 18.09 5.91 0.35
CA GLU A 142 18.59 7.25 0.61
C GLU A 142 17.92 8.32 -0.27
N ASP A 143 17.11 7.94 -1.25
CA ASP A 143 16.50 8.90 -2.17
C ASP A 143 15.23 9.52 -1.59
N ALA A 144 15.25 10.85 -1.39
CA ALA A 144 14.08 11.63 -1.05
C ALA A 144 13.17 11.78 -2.27
N GLY A 145 11.87 11.66 -2.05
CA GLY A 145 10.87 11.75 -3.10
C GLY A 145 9.75 10.75 -2.95
N ASN A 146 8.93 10.69 -4.00
CA ASN A 146 7.88 9.71 -4.15
C ASN A 146 8.37 8.62 -5.12
N TYR A 147 8.82 7.51 -4.55
CA TYR A 147 9.30 6.34 -5.30
C TYR A 147 8.41 5.12 -5.05
N GLN A 148 7.10 5.38 -5.05
CA GLN A 148 6.09 4.33 -4.98
C GLN A 148 5.34 4.17 -6.31
N GLY A 149 4.63 3.06 -6.45
CA GLY A 149 3.62 2.88 -7.49
C GLY A 149 2.44 2.07 -6.99
N LEU A 150 1.43 1.97 -7.85
CA LEU A 150 0.26 1.15 -7.61
C LEU A 150 0.36 -0.11 -8.46
N LEU A 151 0.19 -1.26 -7.84
CA LEU A 151 -0.07 -2.52 -8.53
C LEU A 151 -1.56 -2.81 -8.41
N TRP A 152 -2.21 -3.11 -9.53
CA TRP A 152 -3.61 -3.51 -9.52
C TRP A 152 -3.75 -5.02 -9.38
N PHE A 153 -4.89 -5.46 -8.86
CA PHE A 153 -5.24 -6.86 -8.70
C PHE A 153 -6.74 -7.03 -9.00
N GLY A 154 -7.07 -7.99 -9.86
CA GLY A 154 -8.46 -8.41 -10.11
C GLY A 154 -8.94 -9.46 -9.09
N PRO A 155 -10.23 -9.85 -9.15
CA PRO A 155 -10.81 -10.88 -8.28
C PRO A 155 -10.02 -12.19 -8.26
N GLU A 156 -9.49 -12.58 -9.41
CA GLU A 156 -8.72 -13.80 -9.65
C GLU A 156 -7.34 -13.70 -9.01
N ASP A 157 -6.75 -12.50 -8.99
CA ASP A 157 -5.42 -12.23 -8.43
C ASP A 157 -5.43 -12.16 -6.90
N VAL A 158 -6.61 -11.92 -6.30
CA VAL A 158 -6.83 -11.86 -4.84
C VAL A 158 -7.58 -13.06 -4.28
N ALA A 159 -7.85 -14.07 -5.11
CA ALA A 159 -8.55 -15.29 -4.69
C ALA A 159 -7.86 -15.93 -3.48
N SER A 160 -6.52 -15.97 -3.50
CA SER A 160 -5.68 -16.36 -2.37
C SER A 160 -4.58 -15.33 -2.08
N PRO A 161 -4.09 -15.24 -0.82
CA PRO A 161 -2.92 -14.44 -0.47
C PRO A 161 -1.63 -14.86 -1.20
N SER A 162 -1.51 -16.14 -1.58
CA SER A 162 -0.33 -16.67 -2.29
C SER A 162 -0.16 -16.08 -3.68
N LEU A 163 -1.24 -15.75 -4.38
CA LEU A 163 -1.19 -15.12 -5.70
C LEU A 163 -0.69 -13.66 -5.63
N VAL A 164 -1.08 -12.95 -4.55
CA VAL A 164 -0.57 -11.61 -4.25
C VAL A 164 0.94 -11.68 -3.99
N ARG A 165 1.36 -12.60 -3.12
CA ARG A 165 2.78 -12.85 -2.83
C ARG A 165 3.57 -13.20 -4.10
N ALA A 166 3.05 -14.10 -4.94
CA ALA A 166 3.71 -14.50 -6.18
C ALA A 166 3.95 -13.30 -7.11
N THR A 167 2.96 -12.41 -7.23
CA THR A 167 3.07 -11.16 -8.02
C THR A 167 4.20 -10.27 -7.48
N LEU A 168 4.29 -10.11 -6.15
CA LEU A 168 5.31 -9.28 -5.50
C LEU A 168 6.71 -9.88 -5.58
N GLU A 169 6.87 -11.18 -5.35
CA GLU A 169 8.17 -11.86 -5.47
C GLU A 169 8.65 -11.90 -6.91
N GLN A 170 7.76 -12.15 -7.87
CA GLN A 170 8.11 -12.08 -9.28
C GLN A 170 8.65 -10.69 -9.64
N GLY A 171 7.98 -9.63 -9.20
CA GLY A 171 8.43 -8.27 -9.43
C GLY A 171 9.75 -7.95 -8.74
N ARG A 172 9.96 -8.43 -7.50
CA ARG A 172 11.23 -8.27 -6.78
C ARG A 172 12.38 -8.99 -7.48
N LEU A 173 12.17 -10.21 -7.97
CA LEU A 173 13.21 -11.05 -8.57
C LEU A 173 13.51 -10.67 -10.03
N ARG A 174 12.50 -10.27 -10.78
CA ARG A 174 12.60 -10.04 -12.24
C ARG A 174 12.52 -8.57 -12.63
N GLY A 175 12.24 -7.68 -11.69
CA GLY A 175 11.99 -6.26 -11.94
C GLY A 175 10.67 -5.97 -12.68
N VAL A 176 9.80 -6.98 -12.87
CA VAL A 176 8.53 -6.86 -13.59
C VAL A 176 7.40 -7.51 -12.80
N TYR A 177 6.43 -6.71 -12.42
CA TYR A 177 5.27 -7.10 -11.63
C TYR A 177 4.15 -7.57 -12.57
N ARG A 178 3.91 -8.88 -12.63
CA ARG A 178 2.80 -9.46 -13.40
C ARG A 178 1.85 -10.16 -12.46
N ARG A 179 0.55 -9.91 -12.67
CA ARG A 179 -0.53 -10.51 -11.91
C ARG A 179 -0.58 -12.01 -12.15
N CYS A 180 -0.73 -12.79 -11.08
CA CYS A 180 -0.60 -14.26 -11.12
C CYS A 180 -1.93 -15.03 -11.05
N GLY A 181 -3.09 -14.38 -10.96
CA GLY A 181 -4.37 -15.07 -10.76
C GLY A 181 -4.93 -15.79 -11.99
N SER A 182 -4.43 -15.46 -13.18
CA SER A 182 -4.83 -16.09 -14.44
C SER A 182 -3.70 -16.06 -15.47
N SER A 183 -3.70 -17.00 -16.42
CA SER A 183 -2.73 -17.08 -17.51
C SER A 183 -3.45 -17.22 -18.86
N PRO A 184 -3.48 -16.16 -19.71
CA PRO A 184 -2.95 -14.82 -19.45
C PRO A 184 -3.73 -14.08 -18.35
N ALA A 185 -3.10 -13.09 -17.72
CA ALA A 185 -3.76 -12.25 -16.72
C ALA A 185 -4.96 -11.52 -17.34
N ARG A 186 -6.12 -11.57 -16.68
CA ARG A 186 -7.32 -10.83 -17.09
C ARG A 186 -7.00 -9.33 -17.20
N PRO A 187 -7.35 -8.62 -18.28
CA PRO A 187 -7.07 -7.19 -18.39
C PRO A 187 -7.78 -6.37 -17.30
N LEU A 188 -7.22 -5.19 -17.04
CA LEU A 188 -7.92 -4.15 -16.28
C LEU A 188 -9.27 -3.84 -16.91
N PRO A 189 -10.27 -3.43 -16.10
CA PRO A 189 -11.59 -3.17 -16.63
C PRO A 189 -11.56 -2.07 -17.69
N ASP A 190 -12.37 -2.26 -18.74
CA ASP A 190 -12.56 -1.24 -19.77
C ASP A 190 -13.36 -0.05 -19.21
N PHE A 191 -13.65 0.94 -20.06
CA PHE A 191 -14.36 2.15 -19.65
C PHE A 191 -15.71 1.86 -18.96
N TRP A 192 -16.54 1.00 -19.54
CA TRP A 192 -17.89 0.74 -19.03
C TRP A 192 -17.87 -0.19 -17.82
N GLU A 193 -16.98 -1.18 -17.82
CA GLU A 193 -16.74 -2.05 -16.67
C GLU A 193 -16.23 -1.20 -15.49
N THR A 194 -15.30 -0.27 -15.72
CA THR A 194 -14.74 0.60 -14.68
C THR A 194 -15.79 1.47 -14.01
N ILE A 195 -16.64 2.15 -14.79
CA ILE A 195 -17.68 3.05 -14.23
C ILE A 195 -18.65 2.30 -13.32
N ARG A 196 -18.98 1.06 -13.65
CA ARG A 196 -19.94 0.22 -12.90
C ARG A 196 -19.32 -0.57 -11.76
N SER A 197 -18.00 -0.52 -11.63
CA SER A 197 -17.26 -1.38 -10.72
C SER A 197 -17.02 -0.72 -9.37
N ARG A 198 -16.73 -1.56 -8.38
CA ARG A 198 -16.11 -1.13 -7.13
C ARG A 198 -14.60 -1.15 -7.29
N MET A 199 -13.99 0.00 -7.05
CA MET A 199 -12.54 0.16 -6.98
C MET A 199 -12.13 0.25 -5.52
N ALA A 200 -11.02 -0.39 -5.19
CA ALA A 200 -10.46 -0.36 -3.85
C ALA A 200 -8.96 -0.05 -3.90
N ALA A 201 -8.45 0.48 -2.80
CA ALA A 201 -7.04 0.73 -2.60
C ALA A 201 -6.66 0.31 -1.18
N ILE A 202 -5.45 -0.21 -1.04
CA ILE A 202 -4.88 -0.51 0.26
C ILE A 202 -3.40 -0.17 0.27
N THR A 203 -2.98 0.48 1.33
CA THR A 203 -1.59 0.84 1.57
C THR A 203 -1.18 0.41 2.96
N SER A 204 0.08 0.01 3.11
CA SER A 204 0.65 -0.41 4.38
C SER A 204 1.58 0.66 4.89
N TRP A 205 1.23 1.23 6.04
CA TRP A 205 2.00 2.20 6.80
C TRP A 205 2.60 1.54 8.05
N VAL A 206 2.99 0.28 7.88
CA VAL A 206 3.57 -0.55 8.92
C VAL A 206 5.08 -0.47 8.78
N PHE A 207 5.71 0.30 9.66
CA PHE A 207 7.16 0.44 9.71
C PHE A 207 7.72 -0.24 10.96
N ASN A 208 9.01 -0.58 10.92
CA ASN A 208 9.67 -1.32 11.99
C ASN A 208 9.91 -0.46 13.22
N ASP A 209 10.16 0.84 13.02
CA ASP A 209 10.46 1.78 14.09
C ASP A 209 9.18 2.25 14.78
N GLU A 210 9.19 2.28 16.11
CA GLU A 210 8.11 2.81 16.94
C GLU A 210 8.41 4.26 17.29
N PRO A 211 7.57 5.24 16.90
CA PRO A 211 7.87 6.65 17.05
C PRO A 211 7.72 7.12 18.51
N ILE A 212 8.75 6.95 19.34
CA ILE A 212 8.71 7.22 20.79
C ILE A 212 9.61 8.40 21.16
N LEU A 213 9.02 9.57 21.43
CA LEU A 213 9.72 10.74 21.96
C LEU A 213 10.40 10.45 23.32
N GLU A 214 11.57 11.03 23.54
CA GLU A 214 12.32 10.85 24.79
C GLU A 214 11.49 11.29 26.01
N GLY A 215 11.44 10.43 27.03
CA GLY A 215 10.66 10.66 28.25
C GLY A 215 9.14 10.49 28.08
N CYS A 216 8.67 10.08 26.89
CA CYS A 216 7.26 9.91 26.59
C CYS A 216 6.89 8.43 26.36
N GLN A 217 5.60 8.13 26.50
CA GLN A 217 4.99 6.87 26.07
C GLN A 217 3.97 7.17 24.98
N VAL A 218 3.90 6.30 23.97
CA VAL A 218 2.92 6.43 22.89
C VAL A 218 1.65 5.69 23.28
N ASP A 219 0.60 6.45 23.59
CA ASP A 219 -0.72 5.89 23.89
C ASP A 219 -1.41 5.37 22.61
N LEU A 220 -1.28 6.13 21.51
CA LEU A 220 -1.97 5.86 20.26
C LEU A 220 -1.29 6.58 19.08
N HIS A 221 -1.05 5.84 18.00
CA HIS A 221 -0.68 6.35 16.69
C HIS A 221 -1.85 6.14 15.72
N LEU A 222 -2.34 7.22 15.13
CA LEU A 222 -3.42 7.21 14.14
C LEU A 222 -2.99 7.96 12.88
N PRO A 223 -3.00 7.30 11.72
CA PRO A 223 -3.06 7.98 10.44
C PRO A 223 -4.24 8.95 10.39
N HIS A 224 -3.98 10.18 9.98
CA HIS A 224 -5.02 11.16 9.71
C HIS A 224 -5.11 11.41 8.20
N PHE A 225 -6.32 11.41 7.66
CA PHE A 225 -6.57 11.59 6.23
C PHE A 225 -7.79 12.49 6.04
N ASP A 226 -7.73 13.36 5.03
CA ASP A 226 -8.91 14.14 4.64
C ASP A 226 -9.87 13.22 3.87
N LEU A 227 -11.05 12.99 4.43
CA LEU A 227 -12.04 12.09 3.85
C LEU A 227 -12.62 12.61 2.54
N ASP A 228 -12.54 13.92 2.29
CA ASP A 228 -12.94 14.51 1.01
C ASP A 228 -11.94 14.18 -0.11
N GLU A 229 -10.72 13.72 0.21
CA GLU A 229 -9.74 13.24 -0.78
C GLU A 229 -9.94 11.76 -1.15
N VAL A 230 -10.75 11.02 -0.38
CA VAL A 230 -10.98 9.59 -0.60
C VAL A 230 -12.06 9.38 -1.66
N ASN A 231 -11.70 8.72 -2.76
CA ASN A 231 -12.58 8.52 -3.92
C ASN A 231 -12.98 7.05 -4.15
N THR A 232 -12.42 6.12 -3.38
CA THR A 232 -12.58 4.67 -3.51
C THR A 232 -12.61 4.04 -2.12
N ASP A 233 -13.01 2.78 -2.02
CA ASP A 233 -12.86 2.04 -0.76
C ASP A 233 -11.36 1.95 -0.42
N LEU A 234 -10.96 2.44 0.75
CA LEU A 234 -9.55 2.58 1.15
C LEU A 234 -9.29 1.87 2.47
N ALA A 235 -8.24 1.05 2.52
CA ALA A 235 -7.67 0.54 3.76
C ALA A 235 -6.25 1.06 3.98
N LEU A 236 -5.99 1.50 5.21
CA LEU A 236 -4.66 1.85 5.70
C LEU A 236 -4.28 0.84 6.78
N LEU A 237 -3.23 0.05 6.55
CA LEU A 237 -2.69 -0.83 7.59
C LEU A 237 -1.66 -0.05 8.40
N PHE A 238 -1.78 -0.01 9.73
CA PHE A 238 -0.87 0.74 10.60
C PHE A 238 -0.78 0.09 11.98
N LYS A 239 0.33 0.33 12.68
CA LYS A 239 0.46 -0.03 14.11
C LYS A 239 -0.17 1.07 14.95
N ALA A 240 -1.24 0.75 15.68
CA ALA A 240 -1.92 1.72 16.53
C ALA A 240 -1.19 1.97 17.87
N ARG A 241 -0.51 0.95 18.41
CA ARG A 241 0.16 1.02 19.72
C ARG A 241 1.52 0.33 19.70
N PRO A 242 2.47 0.77 20.54
CA PRO A 242 3.74 0.06 20.75
C PRO A 242 3.54 -1.40 21.13
N GLY A 243 4.42 -2.28 20.66
CA GLY A 243 4.41 -3.72 20.97
C GLY A 243 3.23 -4.50 20.40
N GLN A 244 2.31 -3.87 19.66
CA GLN A 244 1.25 -4.57 18.94
C GLN A 244 1.68 -4.87 17.50
N PRO A 245 1.42 -6.09 16.99
CA PRO A 245 1.53 -6.35 15.56
C PRO A 245 0.52 -5.49 14.80
N ALA A 246 0.91 -5.07 13.59
CA ALA A 246 0.00 -4.41 12.67
C ALA A 246 -1.08 -5.36 12.14
#